data_AF-A0A955STA3-F1
#
_entry.id   AF-A0A955STA3-F1
#
_cell.length_a   1.000
_cell.length_b   1.000
_cell.length_c   1.000
_cell.angle_alpha   90.00
_cell.angle_beta   90.00
_cell.angle_gamma   90.00
#
_symmetry.space_group_name_H-M   'P 1'
#
loop_
_entity.id
_entity.type
_entity.pdbx_description
1 polymer ?
#
loop_
_entity_poly.entity_id
_entity_poly.type
_entity_poly.pdbx_seq_one_letter_code
_entity_poly.pdbx_strand_id
1 'polypeptide(L)'
;MLTPVTLLLASILLTATAVAMAVILGWANRAFHVEVDPKVEAIENILPSANCGGCGYIGCSDYAEAVARGEADVTLCGPGGAGCAKRIAEIMGVEVRDTYPYRAVVHCAATLDQRLGQSEYIGEATCAAANLVAGFQGCVYGCLGLGDCVAACDYDAIHIRDGLAVIDYEACTGCKACSRVCPRNIISMVPFKSDRML
;
A
#
# COMPACT_ATOMS: atom_id res chain seq x y z
N MET A 1 50.84 29.16 7.63
CA MET A 1 51.53 27.92 8.06
C MET A 1 50.69 27.28 9.15
N LEU A 2 50.16 26.06 8.93
CA LEU A 2 49.54 25.30 10.03
C LEU A 2 50.64 24.92 11.01
N THR A 3 50.62 25.47 12.21
CA THR A 3 51.55 25.06 13.25
C THR A 3 51.10 23.71 13.82
N PRO A 4 52.01 22.84 14.27
CA PRO A 4 51.65 21.58 14.91
C PRO A 4 50.68 21.77 16.10
N VAL A 5 50.74 22.94 16.75
CA VAL A 5 49.81 23.36 17.81
C VAL A 5 48.38 23.52 17.29
N THR A 6 48.18 24.14 16.12
CA THR A 6 46.83 24.28 15.52
C THR A 6 46.23 22.95 15.09
N LEU A 7 47.04 22.02 14.58
CA LEU A 7 46.59 20.66 14.25
C LEU A 7 46.17 19.87 15.49
N LEU A 8 46.94 19.96 16.58
CA LEU A 8 46.62 19.33 17.86
C LEU A 8 45.31 19.88 18.44
N LEU A 9 45.16 21.20 18.52
CA LEU A 9 43.93 21.83 19.04
C LEU A 9 42.69 21.43 18.23
N ALA A 10 42.78 21.42 16.89
CA ALA A 10 41.68 21.01 16.03
C ALA A 10 41.31 19.53 16.25
N SER A 11 42.31 18.65 16.36
CA SER A 11 42.07 17.22 16.61
C SER A 11 41.42 16.96 17.98
N ILE A 12 41.83 17.69 19.01
CA ILE A 12 41.26 17.59 20.37
C ILE A 12 39.81 18.06 20.36
N LEU A 13 39.52 19.21 19.72
CA LEU A 13 38.17 19.77 19.66
C LEU A 13 37.20 18.80 18.96
N LEU A 14 37.60 18.24 17.83
CA LEU A 14 36.79 17.28 17.07
C LEU A 14 36.56 15.97 17.84
N THR A 15 37.58 15.48 18.54
CA THR A 15 37.44 14.27 19.36
C THR A 15 36.52 14.52 20.55
N ALA A 16 36.63 15.69 21.19
CA ALA A 16 35.80 16.06 22.33
C ALA A 16 34.31 16.18 21.94
N THR A 17 34.00 16.83 20.81
CA THR A 17 32.62 16.94 20.33
C THR A 17 32.07 15.57 19.91
N ALA A 18 32.87 14.72 19.25
CA ALA A 18 32.46 13.36 18.90
C ALA A 18 32.11 12.52 20.14
N VAL A 19 32.96 12.56 21.18
CA VAL A 19 32.70 11.84 22.45
C VAL A 19 31.46 12.39 23.14
N ALA A 20 31.31 13.72 23.21
CA ALA A 20 30.14 14.35 23.79
C ALA A 20 28.85 13.89 23.10
N MET A 21 28.83 13.89 21.76
CA MET A 21 27.67 13.47 20.98
C MET A 21 27.39 11.97 21.13
N ALA A 22 28.42 11.13 21.19
CA ALA A 22 28.28 9.69 21.43
C ALA A 22 27.69 9.38 22.82
N VAL A 23 28.13 10.09 23.86
CA VAL A 23 27.58 9.95 25.22
C VAL A 23 26.12 10.40 25.27
N ILE A 24 25.79 11.52 24.64
CA ILE A 24 24.41 12.04 24.58
C ILE A 24 23.49 11.06 23.85
N LEU A 25 23.90 10.56 22.68
CA LEU A 25 23.10 9.59 21.91
C LEU A 25 22.98 8.25 22.63
N GLY A 26 24.05 7.77 23.27
CA GLY A 26 24.02 6.54 24.06
C GLY A 26 23.08 6.65 25.27
N TRP A 27 23.09 7.80 25.94
CA TRP A 27 22.14 8.10 27.01
C TRP A 27 20.71 8.19 26.48
N ALA A 28 20.48 8.90 25.37
CA ALA A 28 19.16 9.04 24.76
C ALA A 28 18.59 7.69 24.32
N ASN A 29 19.40 6.82 23.69
CA ASN A 29 18.99 5.48 23.30
C ASN A 29 18.51 4.65 24.48
N ARG A 30 19.16 4.78 25.64
CA ARG A 30 18.76 4.05 26.86
C ARG A 30 17.55 4.68 27.56
N ALA A 31 17.47 6.02 27.58
CA ALA A 31 16.38 6.75 28.20
C ALA A 31 15.05 6.61 27.43
N PHE A 32 15.12 6.49 26.11
CA PHE A 32 13.95 6.39 25.21
C PHE A 32 13.82 5.01 24.56
N HIS A 33 14.46 3.97 25.10
CA HIS A 33 14.29 2.62 24.59
C HIS A 33 12.86 2.17 24.82
N VAL A 34 12.10 1.96 23.75
CA VAL A 34 10.77 1.37 23.79
C VAL A 34 10.93 -0.13 23.57
N GLU A 35 10.52 -0.93 24.54
CA GLU A 35 10.49 -2.39 24.38
C GLU A 35 9.44 -2.75 23.33
N VAL A 36 9.89 -3.28 22.20
CA VAL A 36 9.03 -3.80 21.14
C VAL A 36 8.62 -5.22 21.53
N ASP A 37 7.32 -5.52 21.50
CA ASP A 37 6.83 -6.87 21.75
C ASP A 37 7.44 -7.82 20.70
N PRO A 38 8.10 -8.93 21.10
CA PRO A 38 8.73 -9.87 20.17
C PRO A 38 7.75 -10.46 19.14
N LYS A 39 6.44 -10.44 19.41
CA LYS A 39 5.41 -10.82 18.44
C LYS A 39 5.31 -9.85 17.27
N VAL A 40 5.50 -8.55 17.52
CA VAL A 40 5.43 -7.53 16.46
C VAL A 40 6.52 -7.75 15.43
N GLU A 41 7.77 -7.94 15.88
CA GLU A 41 8.88 -8.29 14.98
C GLU A 41 8.61 -9.61 14.23
N ALA A 42 8.09 -10.62 14.92
CA ALA A 42 7.80 -11.91 14.30
C ALA A 42 6.74 -11.80 13.20
N ILE A 43 5.69 -11.00 13.43
CA ILE A 43 4.63 -10.74 12.44
C ILE A 43 5.17 -9.87 11.29
N GLU A 44 5.93 -8.82 11.58
CA GLU A 44 6.49 -7.93 10.58
C GLU A 44 7.40 -8.67 9.60
N ASN A 45 8.21 -9.62 10.08
CA ASN A 45 9.05 -10.48 9.25
C ASN A 45 8.27 -11.46 8.35
N ILE A 46 6.98 -11.70 8.63
CA ILE A 46 6.09 -12.51 7.79
C ILE A 46 5.42 -11.66 6.71
N LEU A 47 5.19 -10.38 7.00
CA LEU A 47 4.52 -9.46 6.09
C LEU A 47 5.42 -9.18 4.86
N PRO A 48 4.81 -8.89 3.69
CA PRO A 48 5.56 -8.59 2.48
C PRO A 48 6.25 -7.21 2.48
N SER A 49 6.17 -6.46 3.59
CA SER A 49 6.72 -5.10 3.76
C SER A 49 6.35 -4.11 2.65
N ALA A 50 5.20 -4.33 2.00
CA ALA A 50 4.74 -3.54 0.87
C ALA A 50 4.17 -2.17 1.26
N ASN A 51 3.81 -1.95 2.54
CA ASN A 51 3.28 -0.68 3.06
C ASN A 51 2.13 -0.06 2.22
N CYS A 52 1.32 -0.89 1.56
CA CYS A 52 0.30 -0.42 0.62
C CYS A 52 -0.95 0.18 1.29
N GLY A 53 -1.13 0.01 2.60
CA GLY A 53 -2.30 0.47 3.36
C GLY A 53 -3.65 -0.17 2.98
N GLY A 54 -3.63 -1.27 2.22
CA GLY A 54 -4.86 -1.99 1.81
C GLY A 54 -5.64 -2.64 2.95
N CYS A 55 -4.97 -2.90 4.07
CA CYS A 55 -5.55 -3.45 5.30
C CYS A 55 -6.20 -2.39 6.20
N GLY A 56 -6.06 -1.09 5.90
CA GLY A 56 -6.58 0.01 6.73
C GLY A 56 -5.59 0.62 7.72
N TYR A 57 -4.37 0.07 7.78
CA TYR A 57 -3.24 0.56 8.60
C TYR A 57 -2.25 1.37 7.75
N ILE A 58 -1.45 2.22 8.39
CA ILE A 58 -0.51 3.13 7.69
C ILE A 58 0.62 2.34 7.01
N GLY A 59 1.05 1.24 7.63
CA GLY A 59 2.15 0.40 7.13
C GLY A 59 2.08 -1.02 7.67
N CYS A 60 3.04 -1.85 7.26
CA CYS A 60 3.16 -3.23 7.71
C CYS A 60 3.49 -3.33 9.20
N SER A 61 4.32 -2.43 9.74
CA SER A 61 4.64 -2.37 11.18
C SER A 61 3.42 -2.01 12.03
N ASP A 62 2.64 -1.01 11.60
CA ASP A 62 1.39 -0.58 12.26
C ASP A 62 0.35 -1.72 12.27
N TYR A 63 0.21 -2.44 11.15
CA TYR A 63 -0.63 -3.63 11.10
C TYR A 63 -0.10 -4.75 12.02
N ALA A 64 1.22 -4.99 12.05
CA ALA A 64 1.83 -6.00 12.90
C ALA A 64 1.61 -5.70 14.39
N GLU A 65 1.71 -4.44 14.79
CA GLU A 65 1.45 -3.98 16.15
C GLU A 65 -0.02 -4.16 16.53
N ALA A 66 -0.95 -3.77 15.65
CA ALA A 66 -2.38 -3.95 15.88
C ALA A 66 -2.78 -5.43 15.97
N VAL A 67 -2.17 -6.31 15.17
CA VAL A 67 -2.36 -7.76 15.29
C VAL A 67 -1.81 -8.29 16.61
N ALA A 68 -0.58 -7.90 16.99
CA ALA A 68 0.03 -8.34 18.26
C ALA A 68 -0.81 -7.93 19.49
N ARG A 69 -1.48 -6.78 19.43
CA ARG A 69 -2.42 -6.29 20.45
C ARG A 69 -3.80 -6.96 20.41
N GLY A 70 -4.11 -7.73 19.36
CA GLY A 70 -5.42 -8.35 19.16
C GLY A 70 -6.51 -7.38 18.70
N GLU A 71 -6.13 -6.20 18.20
CA GLU A 71 -7.05 -5.18 17.69
C GLU A 71 -7.38 -5.40 16.20
N ALA A 72 -6.52 -6.12 15.48
CA ALA A 72 -6.66 -6.41 14.06
C ALA A 72 -6.84 -7.90 13.77
N ASP A 73 -7.61 -8.22 12.73
CA ASP A 73 -7.71 -9.60 12.22
C ASP A 73 -6.44 -9.99 11.44
N VAL A 74 -6.00 -11.24 11.57
CA VAL A 74 -4.77 -11.79 10.97
C VAL A 74 -4.85 -11.99 9.46
N THR A 75 -6.04 -11.83 8.86
CA THR A 75 -6.31 -12.13 7.44
C THR A 75 -6.36 -10.87 6.55
N LEU A 76 -6.11 -9.69 7.10
CA LEU A 76 -6.30 -8.42 6.38
C LEU A 76 -5.22 -8.13 5.33
N CYS A 77 -4.07 -8.81 5.38
CA CYS A 77 -2.99 -8.63 4.41
C CYS A 77 -3.32 -9.29 3.07
N GLY A 78 -3.95 -8.54 2.17
CA GLY A 78 -4.20 -8.99 0.79
C GLY A 78 -2.95 -9.50 0.08
N PRO A 79 -1.85 -8.72 -0.01
CA PRO A 79 -0.65 -9.14 -0.71
C PRO A 79 0.06 -10.36 -0.12
N GLY A 80 -0.02 -10.56 1.20
CA GLY A 80 0.52 -11.75 1.85
C GLY A 80 -0.33 -13.01 1.65
N GLY A 81 -1.61 -12.84 1.32
CA GLY A 81 -2.55 -13.92 1.08
C GLY A 81 -2.75 -14.87 2.26
N ALA A 82 -3.33 -16.03 1.98
CA ALA A 82 -3.65 -17.04 3.00
C ALA A 82 -2.40 -17.61 3.70
N GLY A 83 -1.26 -17.68 2.99
CA GLY A 83 -0.01 -18.16 3.57
C GLY A 83 0.54 -17.24 4.67
N CYS A 84 0.47 -15.93 4.46
CA CYS A 84 0.81 -14.93 5.46
C CYS A 84 -0.13 -15.02 6.67
N ALA A 85 -1.45 -15.06 6.41
CA ALA A 85 -2.46 -15.15 7.47
C ALA A 85 -2.27 -16.38 8.37
N LYS A 86 -1.95 -17.55 7.79
CA LYS A 86 -1.72 -18.79 8.54
C LYS A 86 -0.51 -18.68 9.47
N ARG A 87 0.62 -18.15 8.97
CA ARG A 87 1.85 -17.97 9.77
C ARG A 87 1.65 -16.97 10.91
N ILE A 88 0.93 -15.88 10.66
CA ILE A 88 0.58 -14.90 11.69
C ILE A 88 -0.32 -15.53 12.75
N ALA A 89 -1.28 -16.36 12.33
CA ALA A 89 -2.19 -17.06 13.23
C ALA A 89 -1.49 -18.08 14.14
N GLU A 90 -0.46 -18.77 13.63
CA GLU A 90 0.39 -19.65 14.43
C GLU A 90 1.10 -18.88 15.57
N ILE A 91 1.57 -17.65 15.31
CA ILE A 91 2.17 -16.78 16.34
C ILE A 91 1.12 -16.33 17.36
N MET A 92 -0.07 -15.95 16.88
CA MET A 92 -1.14 -15.42 17.72
C MET A 92 -1.92 -16.51 18.46
N GLY A 93 -1.74 -17.78 18.10
CA GLY A 93 -2.46 -18.90 18.69
C GLY A 93 -3.95 -18.92 18.33
N VAL A 94 -4.32 -18.39 17.16
CA VAL A 94 -5.71 -18.29 16.70
C VAL A 94 -5.96 -19.22 15.51
N GLU A 95 -7.18 -19.74 15.38
CA GLU A 95 -7.57 -20.51 14.19
C GLU A 95 -8.00 -19.58 13.05
N VAL A 96 -7.42 -19.78 11.86
CA VAL A 96 -7.81 -19.06 10.64
C VAL A 96 -8.75 -19.92 9.81
N ARG A 97 -9.91 -19.36 9.46
CA ARG A 97 -10.82 -19.96 8.49
C ARG A 97 -10.25 -19.81 7.09
N ASP A 98 -10.68 -20.67 6.17
CA ASP A 98 -10.31 -20.55 4.75
C ASP A 98 -10.64 -19.16 4.23
N THR A 99 -9.61 -18.44 3.80
CA THR A 99 -9.72 -17.11 3.20
C THR A 99 -9.55 -17.21 1.69
N TYR A 100 -10.48 -16.57 0.99
CA TYR A 100 -10.43 -16.47 -0.46
C TYR A 100 -9.59 -15.25 -0.85
N PRO A 101 -8.77 -15.33 -1.91
CA PRO A 101 -8.04 -14.17 -2.41
C PRO A 101 -9.04 -13.11 -2.86
N TYR A 102 -8.92 -11.90 -2.34
CA TYR A 102 -9.69 -10.77 -2.82
C TYR A 102 -9.05 -10.25 -4.10
N ARG A 103 -9.83 -10.12 -5.17
CA ARG A 103 -9.37 -9.50 -6.41
C ARG A 103 -10.26 -8.31 -6.76
N ALA A 104 -9.66 -7.33 -7.41
CA ALA A 104 -10.39 -6.17 -7.88
C ALA A 104 -11.27 -6.55 -9.08
N VAL A 105 -12.49 -6.03 -9.14
CA VAL A 105 -13.44 -6.23 -10.25
C VAL A 105 -13.94 -4.87 -10.71
N VAL A 106 -13.82 -4.60 -12.00
CA VAL A 106 -14.36 -3.38 -12.63
C VAL A 106 -15.80 -3.64 -13.05
N HIS A 107 -16.74 -2.82 -12.60
CA HIS A 107 -18.17 -2.98 -12.90
C HIS A 107 -18.59 -2.42 -14.26
N CYS A 108 -17.73 -1.65 -14.91
CA CYS A 108 -17.97 -1.15 -16.25
C CYS A 108 -17.51 -2.19 -17.28
N ALA A 109 -18.34 -2.43 -18.30
CA ALA A 109 -18.00 -3.29 -19.44
C ALA A 109 -18.08 -2.55 -20.79
N ALA A 110 -18.36 -1.24 -20.77
CA ALA A 110 -18.53 -0.45 -21.98
C ALA A 110 -17.18 -0.01 -22.57
N THR A 111 -16.92 -0.46 -23.80
CA THR A 111 -15.81 0.04 -24.62
C THR A 111 -16.04 1.50 -25.01
N LEU A 112 -14.99 2.18 -25.48
CA LEU A 112 -15.02 3.62 -25.78
C LEU A 112 -16.15 4.00 -26.76
N ASP A 113 -16.37 3.19 -27.79
CA ASP A 113 -17.39 3.37 -28.83
C ASP A 113 -18.82 3.20 -28.31
N GLN A 114 -19.00 2.44 -27.24
CA GLN A 114 -20.31 2.19 -26.62
C GLN A 114 -20.73 3.30 -25.66
N ARG A 115 -19.86 4.29 -25.39
CA ARG A 115 -20.12 5.34 -24.40
C ARG A 115 -20.94 6.46 -25.01
N LEU A 116 -22.12 6.68 -24.45
CA LEU A 116 -22.97 7.80 -24.83
C LEU A 116 -22.43 9.12 -24.29
N GLY A 117 -22.57 10.19 -25.09
CA GLY A 117 -22.27 11.56 -24.68
C GLY A 117 -20.81 11.79 -24.32
N GLN A 118 -19.87 11.23 -25.10
CA GLN A 118 -18.46 11.59 -24.98
C GLN A 118 -18.20 12.95 -25.62
N SER A 119 -17.69 13.88 -24.82
CA SER A 119 -17.05 15.09 -25.32
C SER A 119 -15.53 14.93 -25.29
N GLU A 120 -14.84 15.71 -26.11
CA GLU A 120 -13.39 15.80 -26.03
C GLU A 120 -12.99 16.41 -24.68
N TYR A 121 -12.18 15.68 -23.92
CA TYR A 121 -11.64 16.16 -22.66
C TYR A 121 -10.31 16.86 -22.87
N ILE A 122 -10.27 18.13 -22.47
CA ILE A 122 -9.07 18.97 -22.53
C ILE A 122 -8.73 19.35 -21.08
N GLY A 123 -7.79 18.63 -20.47
CA GLY A 123 -7.39 18.82 -19.07
C GLY A 123 -6.28 17.86 -18.66
N GLU A 124 -5.98 17.83 -17.35
CA GLU A 124 -5.02 16.89 -16.77
C GLU A 124 -5.48 15.45 -16.99
N ALA A 125 -4.62 14.59 -17.52
CA ALA A 125 -4.98 13.24 -17.97
C ALA A 125 -5.18 12.25 -16.80
N THR A 126 -6.10 12.56 -15.89
CA THR A 126 -6.47 11.74 -14.72
C THR A 126 -7.98 11.58 -14.62
N CYS A 127 -8.42 10.41 -14.15
CA CYS A 127 -9.83 10.15 -13.89
C CYS A 127 -10.37 11.13 -12.85
N ALA A 128 -9.59 11.46 -11.82
CA ALA A 128 -9.98 12.40 -10.77
C ALA A 128 -10.33 13.77 -11.33
N ALA A 129 -9.48 14.34 -12.20
CA ALA A 129 -9.75 15.64 -12.83
C ALA A 129 -10.93 15.56 -13.80
N ALA A 130 -10.98 14.53 -14.64
CA ALA A 130 -12.05 14.38 -15.62
C ALA A 130 -13.42 14.11 -14.99
N ASN A 131 -13.46 13.49 -13.81
CA ASN A 131 -14.71 13.25 -13.09
C ASN A 131 -15.39 14.54 -12.60
N LEU A 132 -14.64 15.64 -12.45
CA LEU A 132 -15.17 16.95 -12.07
C LEU A 132 -15.76 17.73 -13.25
N VAL A 133 -15.44 17.33 -14.49
CA VAL A 133 -15.89 18.03 -15.69
C VAL A 133 -17.22 17.47 -16.15
N ALA A 134 -18.23 18.34 -16.19
CA ALA A 134 -19.55 18.00 -16.71
C ALA A 134 -19.48 17.72 -18.21
N GLY A 135 -20.20 16.68 -18.66
CA GLY A 135 -20.35 16.37 -20.07
C GLY A 135 -19.20 15.56 -20.69
N PHE A 136 -18.15 15.20 -19.95
CA PHE A 136 -17.08 14.33 -20.45
C PHE A 136 -17.60 12.95 -20.90
N GLN A 137 -18.50 12.36 -20.11
CA GLN A 137 -19.11 11.07 -20.40
C GLN A 137 -20.53 11.04 -19.86
N GLY A 138 -21.50 10.63 -20.69
CA GLY A 138 -22.91 10.59 -20.31
C GLY A 138 -23.22 9.60 -19.20
N CYS A 139 -22.54 8.45 -19.17
CA CYS A 139 -22.65 7.52 -18.06
C CYS A 139 -21.83 8.03 -16.85
N VAL A 140 -22.53 8.39 -15.77
CA VAL A 140 -21.95 8.90 -14.52
C VAL A 140 -21.21 7.80 -13.75
N TYR A 141 -21.61 6.53 -13.91
CA TYR A 141 -21.03 5.36 -13.24
C TYR A 141 -20.17 4.49 -14.17
N GLY A 142 -19.64 5.06 -15.26
CA GLY A 142 -18.80 4.34 -16.22
C GLY A 142 -17.31 4.58 -16.00
N CYS A 143 -16.46 3.67 -16.50
CA CYS A 143 -15.01 3.89 -16.54
C CYS A 143 -14.70 5.13 -17.39
N LEU A 144 -13.76 5.96 -16.93
CA LEU A 144 -13.28 7.14 -17.67
C LEU A 144 -12.13 6.80 -18.62
N GLY A 145 -11.36 5.75 -18.31
CA GLY A 145 -10.27 5.29 -19.16
C GLY A 145 -8.96 6.07 -19.06
N LEU A 146 -8.82 7.01 -18.12
CA LEU A 146 -7.61 7.84 -17.98
C LEU A 146 -6.51 7.22 -17.10
N GLY A 147 -6.79 6.11 -16.39
CA GLY A 147 -5.72 5.27 -15.85
C GLY A 147 -5.25 5.54 -14.42
N ASP A 148 -5.94 6.33 -13.59
CA ASP A 148 -5.57 6.50 -12.16
C ASP A 148 -5.39 5.16 -11.43
N CYS A 149 -6.23 4.18 -11.74
CA CYS A 149 -6.12 2.82 -11.21
C CYS A 149 -4.87 2.06 -11.69
N VAL A 150 -4.38 2.35 -12.91
CA VAL A 150 -3.13 1.81 -13.45
C VAL A 150 -1.94 2.46 -12.73
N ALA A 151 -1.96 3.79 -12.59
CA ALA A 151 -0.93 4.53 -11.86
C ALA A 151 -0.81 4.13 -10.39
N ALA A 152 -1.91 3.71 -9.76
CA ALA A 152 -1.94 3.25 -8.37
C ALA A 152 -1.55 1.76 -8.20
N CYS A 153 -1.27 1.02 -9.27
CA CYS A 153 -0.99 -0.41 -9.20
C CYS A 153 0.51 -0.70 -9.27
N ASP A 154 1.13 -1.00 -8.12
CA ASP A 154 2.55 -1.39 -8.05
C ASP A 154 2.84 -2.81 -8.58
N TYR A 155 1.79 -3.58 -8.89
CA TYR A 155 1.87 -4.99 -9.31
C TYR A 155 1.60 -5.19 -10.81
N ASP A 156 1.46 -4.08 -11.56
CA ASP A 156 1.14 -4.10 -13.00
C ASP A 156 -0.10 -4.95 -13.35
N ALA A 157 -1.08 -5.01 -12.43
CA ALA A 157 -2.26 -5.87 -12.55
C ALA A 157 -3.43 -5.20 -13.28
N ILE A 158 -3.31 -3.95 -13.72
CA ILE A 158 -4.41 -3.18 -14.33
C ILE A 158 -3.89 -2.47 -15.56
N HIS A 159 -4.62 -2.57 -16.67
CA HIS A 159 -4.30 -1.86 -17.90
C HIS A 159 -5.57 -1.26 -18.51
N ILE A 160 -5.44 -0.15 -19.25
CA ILE A 160 -6.53 0.39 -20.06
C ILE A 160 -6.53 -0.29 -21.43
N ARG A 161 -7.63 -0.95 -21.80
CA ARG A 161 -7.87 -1.52 -23.14
C ARG A 161 -9.22 -1.02 -23.65
N ASP A 162 -9.24 -0.46 -24.85
CA ASP A 162 -10.46 0.12 -25.47
C ASP A 162 -11.18 1.14 -24.56
N GLY A 163 -10.39 1.93 -23.84
CA GLY A 163 -10.85 2.92 -22.87
C GLY A 163 -11.32 2.34 -21.53
N LEU A 164 -11.34 1.02 -21.35
CA LEU A 164 -11.80 0.34 -20.14
C LEU A 164 -10.63 -0.18 -19.30
N ALA A 165 -10.74 -0.07 -17.98
CA ALA A 165 -9.80 -0.73 -17.07
C ALA A 165 -10.05 -2.25 -17.05
N VAL A 166 -9.03 -3.02 -17.45
CA VAL A 166 -9.03 -4.48 -17.45
C VAL A 166 -8.00 -4.96 -16.43
N ILE A 167 -8.39 -5.95 -15.63
CA ILE A 167 -7.58 -6.46 -14.52
C ILE A 167 -6.99 -7.82 -14.91
N ASP A 168 -5.69 -7.97 -14.71
CA ASP A 168 -5.03 -9.25 -14.69
C ASP A 168 -5.20 -9.90 -13.30
N TYR A 169 -6.00 -10.96 -13.24
CA TYR A 169 -6.31 -11.65 -11.99
C TYR A 169 -5.16 -12.50 -11.46
N GLU A 170 -4.17 -12.83 -12.28
CA GLU A 170 -2.97 -13.56 -11.85
C GLU A 170 -1.99 -12.61 -11.17
N ALA A 171 -1.83 -11.39 -11.71
CA ALA A 171 -0.99 -10.35 -11.11
C ALA A 171 -1.67 -9.62 -9.92
N CYS A 172 -3.00 -9.63 -9.83
CA CYS A 172 -3.72 -8.90 -8.79
C CYS A 172 -3.52 -9.53 -7.39
N THR A 173 -2.83 -8.80 -6.53
CA THR A 173 -2.55 -9.20 -5.13
C THR A 173 -3.64 -8.82 -4.12
N GLY A 174 -4.72 -8.15 -4.56
CA GLY A 174 -5.81 -7.77 -3.67
C GLY A 174 -5.51 -6.60 -2.72
N CYS A 175 -4.50 -5.78 -3.01
CA CYS A 175 -4.06 -4.65 -2.16
C CYS A 175 -5.05 -3.47 -2.03
N LYS A 176 -6.15 -3.46 -2.79
CA LYS A 176 -7.21 -2.42 -2.78
C LYS A 176 -6.74 -1.00 -3.10
N ALA A 177 -5.57 -0.83 -3.73
CA ALA A 177 -5.09 0.50 -4.13
C ALA A 177 -5.99 1.12 -5.21
N CYS A 178 -6.29 0.35 -6.26
CA CYS A 178 -7.13 0.77 -7.39
C CYS A 178 -8.56 1.17 -6.99
N SER A 179 -9.17 0.48 -6.03
CA SER A 179 -10.53 0.79 -5.56
C SER A 179 -10.59 2.11 -4.78
N ARG A 180 -9.50 2.50 -4.11
CA ARG A 180 -9.41 3.76 -3.35
C ARG A 180 -9.24 4.99 -4.24
N VAL A 181 -8.50 4.85 -5.35
CA VAL A 181 -8.22 5.97 -6.26
C VAL A 181 -9.29 6.18 -7.32
N CYS A 182 -10.22 5.24 -7.52
CA CYS A 182 -11.25 5.35 -8.53
C CYS A 182 -12.30 6.41 -8.13
N PRO A 183 -12.39 7.57 -8.78
CA PRO A 183 -13.28 8.65 -8.35
C PRO A 183 -14.77 8.34 -8.56
N ARG A 184 -15.08 7.29 -9.34
CA ARG A 184 -16.45 6.81 -9.61
C ARG A 184 -16.82 5.57 -8.81
N ASN A 185 -15.92 5.05 -7.97
CA ASN A 185 -16.15 3.86 -7.14
C ASN A 185 -16.67 2.63 -7.94
N ILE A 186 -16.20 2.46 -9.18
CA ILE A 186 -16.63 1.34 -10.05
C ILE A 186 -15.75 0.09 -9.92
N ILE A 187 -14.74 0.13 -9.06
CA ILE A 187 -13.83 -0.98 -8.78
C ILE A 187 -14.13 -1.48 -7.37
N SER A 188 -14.60 -2.72 -7.24
CA SER A 188 -14.85 -3.36 -5.95
C SER A 188 -13.89 -4.52 -5.71
N MET A 189 -13.69 -4.84 -4.43
CA MET A 189 -12.86 -5.97 -4.01
C MET A 189 -13.77 -7.14 -3.68
N VAL A 190 -13.68 -8.21 -4.48
CA VAL A 190 -14.55 -9.38 -4.37
C VAL A 190 -13.72 -10.59 -3.93
N PRO A 191 -14.20 -11.42 -2.98
CA PRO A 191 -13.55 -12.67 -2.62
C PRO A 191 -13.72 -13.70 -3.75
N PHE A 192 -12.62 -14.19 -4.33
CA PHE A 192 -12.66 -15.15 -5.42
C PHE A 192 -12.72 -16.58 -4.87
N LYS A 193 -13.92 -17.19 -4.93
CA LYS A 193 -14.14 -18.60 -4.55
C LYS A 193 -13.64 -19.61 -5.60
N SER A 194 -13.40 -19.14 -6.82
CA SER A 194 -12.89 -19.92 -7.95
C SER A 194 -11.85 -19.09 -8.71
N ASP A 195 -10.92 -19.74 -9.41
CA ASP A 195 -9.83 -19.08 -10.14
C ASP A 195 -10.29 -18.16 -11.28
N ARG A 196 -11.51 -18.39 -11.80
CA ARG A 196 -12.20 -17.47 -12.71
C ARG A 196 -13.66 -17.33 -12.28
N MET A 197 -14.06 -16.12 -11.91
CA MET A 197 -15.45 -15.69 -12.00
C MET A 197 -15.62 -15.10 -13.39
N LEU A 198 -16.17 -15.89 -14.32
CA LEU A 198 -16.58 -15.43 -15.65
C LEU A 198 -17.79 -14.50 -15.56
#